data_AF-A0AAW0TYX5-F1
#
_entry.id   AF-A0AAW0TYX5-F1
#
_cell.length_a   1.000
_cell.length_b   1.000
_cell.length_c   1.000
_cell.angle_alpha   90.00
_cell.angle_beta   90.00
_cell.angle_gamma   90.00
#
_symmetry.space_group_name_H-M   'P 1'
#
loop_
_entity.id
_entity.type
_entity.pdbx_description
1 polymer ?
#
loop_
_entity_poly.entity_id
_entity_poly.type
_entity_poly.pdbx_seq_one_letter_code
_entity_poly.pdbx_strand_id
1 'polypeptide(L)'
;MGGQVTLLIVVLAALLGTPAMAQRTPWLAPKGTQLSRAALLRERLHNPVVGPEDNLPMERGAAAASAVCLECQLAVVVLQEQLAAGMNMTSLVVEGIVVCSTTLGYTLSFCEGFVPMIMPIIHHVLTTNEVTPKDACGELFSYFGCTTNDPKREWSVAIQGEKPAVVPVTPPEPDAPRMKVLHLADIHMDPYYRSGTNAVCPDDLCCREESGVAESPEAEAWYWGDYRHCGTPPYMLEDLFIHASTTHPDIDYIVWTGDAVPHNEWSTSPEYNVEIVREVNSMIQKYFPEAPVFPVVGNHEMSPLDQFPEPGKAPEQFAADWLYEGLASQWSSLVPDLDLTTVKHAAYYSVLLRPGFRIISFNSMFGYSNNMWLVANSQDPASELAWLEGELKQGRGGRGAGAPSRPRASRYPGGGANLVPRVQQDRRQVREHHPRTVLRPHPLRRVRGVSRRRKTDGCGLYCTQPDPVVRPQPSLPHLLY
;
A
#
# COMPACT_ATOMS: atom_id res chain seq x y z
N MET A 1 16.59 -24.57 25.52
CA MET A 1 17.13 -23.63 24.53
C MET A 1 16.53 -23.82 23.13
N GLY A 2 16.21 -25.04 22.66
CA GLY A 2 15.61 -25.27 21.33
C GLY A 2 14.09 -25.05 21.19
N GLY A 3 13.41 -24.45 22.17
CA GLY A 3 11.96 -24.20 22.14
C GLY A 3 11.54 -22.73 22.23
N GLN A 4 12.49 -21.81 22.42
CA GLN A 4 12.24 -20.36 22.54
C GLN A 4 12.36 -19.63 21.18
N VAL A 5 13.17 -20.19 20.26
CA VAL A 5 13.48 -19.61 18.94
C VAL A 5 12.29 -19.68 17.96
N THR A 6 11.30 -20.56 18.19
CA THR A 6 10.17 -20.77 17.28
C THR A 6 9.08 -19.68 17.37
N LEU A 7 9.23 -18.67 18.23
CA LEU A 7 8.10 -17.88 18.72
C LEU A 7 8.22 -16.35 18.56
N LEU A 8 9.38 -15.75 18.29
CA LEU A 8 9.41 -14.36 17.76
C LEU A 8 9.04 -14.28 16.26
N ILE A 9 8.96 -15.45 15.62
CA ILE A 9 8.83 -15.68 14.18
C ILE A 9 7.62 -14.99 13.61
N VAL A 10 6.45 -15.15 14.24
CA VAL A 10 5.19 -14.78 13.60
C VAL A 10 4.91 -13.30 13.74
N VAL A 11 5.27 -12.67 14.86
CA VAL A 11 5.16 -11.22 15.02
C VAL A 11 6.07 -10.50 14.03
N LEU A 12 7.32 -10.96 13.88
CA LEU A 12 8.23 -10.44 12.86
C LEU A 12 7.75 -10.77 11.44
N ALA A 13 7.26 -11.99 11.16
CA ALA A 13 6.72 -12.36 9.85
C ALA A 13 5.47 -11.57 9.43
N ALA A 14 4.66 -11.11 10.40
CA ALA A 14 3.52 -10.22 10.16
C ALA A 14 3.99 -8.85 9.70
N LEU A 15 4.96 -8.29 10.44
CA LEU A 15 5.52 -6.95 10.20
C LEU A 15 6.39 -6.90 8.95
N LEU A 16 6.98 -8.04 8.58
CA LEU A 16 7.85 -8.21 7.43
C LEU A 16 7.12 -8.70 6.17
N GLY A 17 5.81 -8.95 6.26
CA GLY A 17 4.99 -9.33 5.10
C GLY A 17 5.46 -10.59 4.37
N THR A 18 5.92 -11.64 5.08
CA THR A 18 6.54 -12.78 4.39
C THR A 18 5.60 -13.52 3.41
N PRO A 19 6.08 -13.92 2.22
CA PRO A 19 5.41 -14.87 1.33
C PRO A 19 5.52 -16.35 1.79
N ALA A 20 6.05 -16.62 2.99
CA ALA A 20 6.58 -17.92 3.37
C ALA A 20 5.64 -18.75 4.26
N MET A 21 4.49 -19.14 3.73
CA MET A 21 3.84 -20.42 4.09
C MET A 21 3.31 -21.20 2.87
N ALA A 22 3.70 -20.82 1.66
CA ALA A 22 3.27 -21.51 0.45
C ALA A 22 4.43 -21.67 -0.55
N GLN A 23 5.43 -22.49 -0.21
CA GLN A 23 6.26 -23.19 -1.20
C GLN A 23 7.10 -24.31 -0.57
N ARG A 24 6.45 -25.25 0.12
CA ARG A 24 6.86 -26.66 -0.01
C ARG A 24 6.03 -27.25 -1.14
N THR A 25 6.71 -27.64 -2.21
CA THR A 25 6.18 -28.32 -3.38
C THR A 25 5.20 -29.45 -3.02
N PRO A 26 4.08 -29.53 -3.75
CA PRO A 26 3.60 -30.83 -4.21
C PRO A 26 3.30 -30.74 -5.70
N TRP A 27 4.25 -31.16 -6.51
CA TRP A 27 3.94 -31.61 -7.86
C TRP A 27 3.11 -32.90 -7.77
N LEU A 28 2.05 -32.96 -8.58
CA LEU A 28 1.17 -34.11 -8.93
C LEU A 28 -0.17 -34.22 -8.21
N ALA A 29 -1.24 -33.68 -8.82
CA ALA A 29 -2.62 -34.25 -8.80
C ALA A 29 -3.52 -33.64 -9.91
N PRO A 30 -4.66 -34.25 -10.31
CA PRO A 30 -4.99 -34.48 -11.73
C PRO A 30 -5.98 -33.48 -12.37
N LYS A 31 -5.98 -33.47 -13.72
CA LYS A 31 -6.82 -32.66 -14.60
C LYS A 31 -8.32 -32.91 -14.39
N GLY A 32 -9.07 -31.84 -14.05
CA GLY A 32 -10.54 -31.81 -14.07
C GLY A 32 -11.07 -30.60 -14.85
N THR A 33 -11.83 -30.89 -15.91
CA THR A 33 -12.74 -30.06 -16.73
C THR A 33 -12.58 -28.52 -16.73
N GLN A 34 -11.95 -27.98 -17.78
CA GLN A 34 -11.99 -26.55 -18.09
C GLN A 34 -13.30 -26.16 -18.79
N LEU A 35 -14.03 -25.20 -18.22
CA LEU A 35 -15.11 -24.48 -18.89
C LEU A 35 -14.53 -23.62 -20.04
N SER A 36 -15.27 -23.52 -21.15
CA SER A 36 -14.81 -22.79 -22.33
C SER A 36 -14.66 -21.28 -22.06
N ARG A 37 -13.66 -20.66 -22.70
CA ARG A 37 -13.36 -19.21 -22.63
C ARG A 37 -14.57 -18.30 -22.86
N ALA A 38 -15.57 -18.75 -23.62
CA ALA A 38 -16.78 -17.97 -23.90
C ALA A 38 -17.74 -17.88 -22.71
N ALA A 39 -17.79 -18.92 -21.86
CA ALA A 39 -18.62 -18.92 -20.65
C ALA A 39 -18.04 -17.95 -19.59
N LEU A 40 -16.72 -17.99 -19.38
CA LEU A 40 -15.99 -17.07 -18.50
C LEU A 40 -16.10 -15.60 -18.93
N LEU A 41 -16.24 -15.34 -20.24
CA LEU A 41 -16.38 -13.98 -20.77
C LEU A 41 -17.79 -13.40 -20.53
N ARG A 42 -18.83 -14.23 -20.59
CA ARG A 42 -20.22 -13.81 -20.37
C ARG A 42 -20.51 -13.50 -18.90
N GLU A 43 -19.94 -14.27 -17.98
CA GLU A 43 -20.09 -14.07 -16.55
C GLU A 43 -19.42 -12.78 -16.06
N ARG A 44 -18.28 -12.40 -16.67
CA ARG A 44 -17.55 -11.15 -16.36
C ARG A 44 -18.19 -9.86 -16.88
N LEU A 45 -19.12 -9.94 -17.82
CA LEU A 45 -19.75 -8.75 -18.42
C LEU A 45 -21.01 -8.30 -17.67
N HIS A 46 -21.59 -9.15 -16.81
CA HIS A 46 -22.85 -8.87 -16.10
C HIS A 46 -22.69 -8.60 -14.60
N ASN A 47 -21.53 -8.89 -14.01
CA ASN A 47 -21.24 -8.49 -12.63
C ASN A 47 -20.43 -7.18 -12.62
N PRO A 48 -20.88 -6.12 -11.91
CA PRO A 48 -20.06 -4.93 -11.72
C PRO A 48 -18.75 -5.35 -11.04
N VAL A 49 -17.64 -4.94 -11.64
CA VAL A 49 -16.30 -5.27 -11.15
C VAL A 49 -16.14 -4.75 -9.72
N VAL A 50 -16.02 -5.71 -8.83
CA VAL A 50 -15.72 -5.63 -7.40
C VAL A 50 -14.30 -5.08 -7.27
N GLY A 51 -14.12 -3.97 -6.53
CA GLY A 51 -12.79 -3.38 -6.31
C GLY A 51 -11.96 -4.23 -5.34
N PRO A 52 -10.65 -4.00 -5.20
CA PRO A 52 -9.79 -4.74 -4.26
C PRO A 52 -10.27 -4.57 -2.80
N GLU A 53 -11.04 -3.50 -2.51
CA GLU A 53 -11.70 -3.25 -1.21
C GLU A 53 -12.81 -4.25 -0.84
N ASP A 54 -13.24 -5.07 -1.79
CA ASP A 54 -14.27 -6.10 -1.61
C ASP A 54 -13.68 -7.53 -1.69
N ASN A 55 -12.35 -7.64 -1.75
CA ASN A 55 -11.70 -8.91 -1.43
C ASN A 55 -11.95 -9.20 0.05
N LEU A 56 -12.97 -10.02 0.31
CA LEU A 56 -13.08 -10.76 1.56
C LEU A 56 -11.76 -11.52 1.79
N PRO A 57 -11.39 -11.81 3.06
CA PRO A 57 -10.22 -12.61 3.38
C PRO A 57 -10.16 -13.80 2.42
N MET A 58 -8.97 -14.04 1.85
CA MET A 58 -8.76 -15.17 0.95
C MET A 58 -9.37 -16.41 1.62
N GLU A 59 -10.33 -17.10 0.99
CA GLU A 59 -10.89 -18.37 1.49
C GLU A 59 -9.78 -19.43 1.47
N ARG A 60 -8.82 -19.33 2.40
CA ARG A 60 -7.94 -20.42 2.78
C ARG A 60 -8.83 -21.43 3.50
N GLY A 61 -8.65 -22.72 3.21
CA GLY A 61 -9.36 -23.76 3.95
C GLY A 61 -9.20 -23.53 5.45
N ALA A 62 -10.28 -23.67 6.23
CA ALA A 62 -10.33 -23.30 7.66
C ALA A 62 -9.15 -23.82 8.50
N ALA A 63 -8.56 -24.96 8.11
CA ALA A 63 -7.37 -25.53 8.73
C ALA A 63 -6.09 -24.66 8.57
N ALA A 64 -5.87 -24.03 7.40
CA ALA A 64 -4.70 -23.20 7.15
C ALA A 64 -4.81 -21.82 7.84
N ALA A 65 -6.01 -21.25 7.90
CA ALA A 65 -6.28 -20.05 8.71
C ALA A 65 -6.05 -20.32 10.21
N SER A 66 -6.52 -21.48 10.71
CA SER A 66 -6.33 -21.88 12.10
C SER A 66 -4.86 -22.06 12.51
N ALA A 67 -3.97 -22.48 11.60
CA ALA A 67 -2.56 -22.69 11.90
C ALA A 67 -1.82 -21.35 12.12
N VAL A 68 -1.95 -20.41 11.18
CA VAL A 68 -1.31 -19.08 11.27
C VAL A 68 -1.70 -18.35 12.56
N CYS A 69 -2.98 -18.40 12.93
CA CYS A 69 -3.45 -17.75 14.15
C CYS A 69 -2.90 -18.40 15.42
N LEU A 70 -2.78 -19.73 15.45
CA LEU A 70 -2.22 -20.44 16.60
C LEU A 70 -0.72 -20.15 16.75
N GLU A 71 0.03 -20.17 15.65
CA GLU A 71 1.45 -19.84 15.64
C GLU A 71 1.68 -18.40 16.12
N CYS A 72 0.86 -17.45 15.65
CA CYS A 72 0.90 -16.07 16.15
C CYS A 72 0.60 -15.99 17.66
N GLN A 73 -0.43 -16.67 18.14
CA GLN A 73 -0.80 -16.59 19.55
C GLN A 73 0.30 -17.17 20.44
N LEU A 74 0.85 -18.33 20.07
CA LEU A 74 2.00 -18.91 20.76
C LEU A 74 3.17 -17.92 20.77
N ALA A 75 3.43 -17.28 19.63
CA ALA A 75 4.49 -16.30 19.47
C ALA A 75 4.37 -15.13 20.46
N VAL A 76 3.18 -14.53 20.53
CA VAL A 76 2.90 -13.43 21.47
C VAL A 76 2.98 -13.90 22.92
N VAL A 77 2.50 -15.11 23.26
CA VAL A 77 2.62 -15.67 24.62
C VAL A 77 4.08 -15.72 25.06
N VAL A 78 4.97 -16.29 24.25
CA VAL A 78 6.38 -16.44 24.64
C VAL A 78 7.08 -15.10 24.73
N LEU A 79 6.81 -14.18 23.82
CA LEU A 79 7.34 -12.82 23.92
C LEU A 79 6.85 -12.14 25.21
N GLN A 80 5.57 -12.26 25.56
CA GLN A 80 5.03 -11.73 26.82
C GLN A 80 5.68 -12.39 28.05
N GLU A 81 5.95 -13.70 28.03
CA GLU A 81 6.68 -14.39 29.10
C GLU A 81 8.13 -13.90 29.22
N GLN A 82 8.83 -13.66 28.11
CA GLN A 82 10.19 -13.11 28.10
C GLN A 82 10.21 -11.69 28.69
N LEU A 83 9.24 -10.86 28.31
CA LEU A 83 9.07 -9.53 28.85
C LEU A 83 8.76 -9.57 30.35
N ALA A 84 7.87 -10.47 30.78
CA ALA A 84 7.54 -10.68 32.19
C ALA A 84 8.74 -11.22 33.01
N ALA A 85 9.63 -11.98 32.38
CA ALA A 85 10.88 -12.46 32.98
C ALA A 85 11.97 -11.36 33.08
N GLY A 86 11.69 -10.13 32.61
CA GLY A 86 12.62 -9.00 32.68
C GLY A 86 13.73 -9.06 31.63
N MET A 87 13.51 -9.73 30.49
CA MET A 87 14.45 -9.70 29.38
C MET A 87 14.64 -8.25 28.90
N ASN A 88 15.90 -7.82 28.80
CA ASN A 88 16.20 -6.45 28.36
C ASN A 88 16.12 -6.31 26.83
N MET A 89 16.03 -5.06 26.36
CA MET A 89 15.90 -4.74 24.94
C MET A 89 17.04 -5.31 24.07
N THR A 90 18.28 -5.28 24.56
CA THR A 90 19.43 -5.81 23.81
C THR A 90 19.27 -7.31 23.56
N SER A 91 18.84 -8.07 24.57
CA SER A 91 18.57 -9.50 24.43
C SER A 91 17.42 -9.77 23.46
N LEU A 92 16.33 -9.00 23.53
CA LEU A 92 15.19 -9.12 22.61
C LEU A 92 15.60 -8.85 21.16
N VAL A 93 16.41 -7.82 20.92
CA VAL A 93 16.92 -7.49 19.58
C VAL A 93 17.84 -8.60 19.06
N VAL A 94 18.79 -9.08 19.87
CA VAL A 94 19.71 -10.16 19.46
C VAL A 94 18.93 -11.44 19.14
N GLU A 95 17.97 -11.81 19.98
CA GLU A 95 17.12 -12.97 19.73
C GLU A 95 16.26 -12.77 18.47
N GLY A 96 15.70 -11.56 18.28
CA GLY A 96 14.95 -11.20 17.08
C GLY A 96 15.78 -11.29 15.80
N ILE A 97 17.05 -10.87 15.81
CA ILE A 97 17.96 -10.98 14.66
C ILE A 97 18.24 -12.46 14.34
N VAL A 98 18.47 -13.29 15.36
CA VAL A 98 18.67 -14.74 15.18
C VAL A 98 17.42 -15.37 14.57
N VAL A 99 16.23 -15.03 15.09
CA VAL A 99 14.96 -15.57 14.60
C VAL A 99 14.71 -15.13 13.16
N CYS A 100 14.91 -13.85 12.86
CA CYS A 100 14.77 -13.26 11.53
C CYS A 100 15.69 -13.95 10.51
N SER A 101 16.97 -14.12 10.82
CA SER A 101 17.95 -14.67 9.86
C SER A 101 17.85 -16.19 9.71
N THR A 102 17.67 -16.92 10.82
CA THR A 102 17.72 -18.39 10.79
C THR A 102 16.39 -19.04 10.49
N THR A 103 15.28 -18.41 10.88
CA THR A 103 13.97 -19.06 10.80
C THR A 103 13.05 -18.43 9.77
N LEU A 104 13.08 -17.11 9.61
CA LEU A 104 12.36 -16.45 8.52
C LEU A 104 13.11 -16.49 7.19
N GLY A 105 14.44 -16.68 7.24
CA GLY A 105 15.27 -16.81 6.05
C GLY A 105 15.63 -15.48 5.39
N TYR A 106 15.41 -14.36 6.08
CA TYR A 106 15.93 -13.06 5.66
C TYR A 106 17.46 -13.01 5.78
N THR A 107 18.08 -12.10 5.05
CA THR A 107 19.53 -11.90 5.14
C THR A 107 19.91 -11.31 6.50
N LEU A 108 21.15 -11.55 6.92
CA LEU A 108 21.63 -10.99 8.18
C LEU A 108 21.63 -9.45 8.12
N SER A 109 21.99 -8.87 6.98
CA SER A 109 21.94 -7.42 6.73
C SER A 109 20.54 -6.85 6.95
N PHE A 110 19.53 -7.50 6.38
CA PHE A 110 18.14 -7.14 6.59
C PHE A 110 17.78 -7.17 8.08
N CYS A 111 18.08 -8.28 8.75
CA CYS A 111 17.71 -8.50 10.14
C CYS A 111 18.41 -7.53 11.10
N GLU A 112 19.70 -7.28 10.90
CA GLU A 112 20.50 -6.32 11.68
C GLU A 112 20.04 -4.87 11.47
N GLY A 113 19.51 -4.55 10.29
CA GLY A 113 18.92 -3.24 10.01
C GLY A 113 17.52 -3.09 10.59
N PHE A 114 16.61 -4.01 10.28
CA PHE A 114 15.18 -3.86 10.57
C PHE A 114 14.78 -4.21 12.01
N VAL A 115 15.33 -5.29 12.59
CA VAL A 115 14.90 -5.75 13.93
C VAL A 115 15.13 -4.68 15.02
N PRO A 116 16.28 -3.97 15.06
CA PRO A 116 16.48 -2.90 16.05
C PRO A 116 15.50 -1.73 15.90
N MET A 117 14.96 -1.50 14.70
CA MET A 117 13.99 -0.45 14.43
C MET A 117 12.59 -0.83 14.95
N ILE A 118 12.13 -2.06 14.69
CA ILE A 118 10.77 -2.50 15.01
C ILE A 118 10.59 -3.03 16.44
N MET A 119 11.62 -3.67 17.00
CA MET A 119 11.52 -4.33 18.32
C MET A 119 11.15 -3.37 19.46
N PRO A 120 11.65 -2.12 19.52
CA PRO A 120 11.23 -1.15 20.53
C PRO A 120 9.74 -0.81 20.47
N ILE A 121 9.14 -0.77 19.27
CA ILE A 121 7.71 -0.52 19.07
C ILE A 121 6.91 -1.72 19.58
N ILE A 122 7.28 -2.94 19.18
CA ILE A 122 6.63 -4.18 19.65
C ILE A 122 6.67 -4.25 21.18
N HIS A 123 7.84 -4.04 21.78
CA HIS A 123 8.01 -4.02 23.23
C HIS A 123 7.09 -2.98 23.88
N HIS A 124 7.08 -1.75 23.36
CA HIS A 124 6.23 -0.68 23.91
C HIS A 124 4.75 -1.07 23.86
N VAL A 125 4.26 -1.51 22.70
CA VAL A 125 2.86 -1.89 22.51
C VAL A 125 2.45 -3.02 23.45
N LEU A 126 3.26 -4.07 23.59
CA LEU A 126 2.94 -5.23 24.43
C LEU A 126 3.10 -5.01 25.93
N THR A 127 3.93 -4.04 26.36
CA THR A 127 4.16 -3.77 27.80
C THR A 127 3.33 -2.64 28.37
N THR A 128 2.80 -1.74 27.53
CA THR A 128 2.01 -0.59 27.99
C THR A 128 0.50 -0.76 27.78
N ASN A 129 0.08 -1.84 27.13
CA ASN A 129 -1.32 -2.12 26.85
C ASN A 129 -1.71 -3.52 27.35
N GLU A 130 -2.92 -3.65 27.87
CA GLU A 130 -3.51 -4.94 28.22
C GLU A 130 -3.97 -5.66 26.95
N VAL A 131 -3.06 -6.37 26.30
CA VAL A 131 -3.32 -7.08 25.04
C VAL A 131 -3.16 -8.57 25.23
N THR A 132 -4.21 -9.34 24.92
CA THR A 132 -4.08 -10.81 24.89
C THR A 132 -3.42 -11.26 23.58
N PRO A 133 -2.75 -12.41 23.55
CA PRO A 133 -2.23 -13.00 22.32
C PRO A 133 -3.28 -13.11 21.21
N LYS A 134 -4.51 -13.47 21.57
CA LYS A 134 -5.63 -13.58 20.62
C LYS A 134 -5.97 -12.20 20.02
N ASP A 135 -5.94 -11.15 20.81
CA ASP A 135 -6.27 -9.80 20.34
C ASP A 135 -5.18 -9.22 19.45
N ALA A 136 -3.91 -9.39 19.82
CA ALA A 136 -2.78 -8.99 18.99
C ALA A 136 -2.83 -9.67 17.60
N CYS A 137 -3.01 -10.99 17.59
CA CYS A 137 -3.08 -11.77 16.36
C CYS A 137 -4.37 -11.53 15.57
N GLY A 138 -5.47 -11.25 16.27
CA GLY A 138 -6.75 -10.89 15.66
C GLY A 138 -6.66 -9.59 14.86
N GLU A 139 -5.82 -8.64 15.26
CA GLU A 139 -5.54 -7.43 14.47
C GLU A 139 -4.53 -7.69 13.35
N LEU A 140 -3.30 -8.12 13.71
CA LEU A 140 -2.18 -8.25 12.77
C LEU A 140 -2.46 -9.25 11.65
N PHE A 141 -3.15 -10.34 11.96
CA PHE A 141 -3.43 -11.44 11.04
C PHE A 141 -4.92 -11.55 10.70
N SER A 142 -5.68 -10.48 10.88
CA SER A 142 -7.09 -10.41 10.47
C SER A 142 -7.30 -10.81 9.01
N TYR A 143 -6.38 -10.42 8.13
CA TYR A 143 -6.37 -10.82 6.71
C TYR A 143 -6.29 -12.33 6.50
N PHE A 144 -5.62 -13.05 7.41
CA PHE A 144 -5.49 -14.51 7.38
C PHE A 144 -6.65 -15.23 8.09
N GLY A 145 -7.66 -14.49 8.56
CA GLY A 145 -8.84 -15.02 9.23
C GLY A 145 -8.70 -15.13 10.75
N CYS A 146 -7.69 -14.51 11.35
CA CYS A 146 -7.60 -14.42 12.81
C CYS A 146 -8.64 -13.46 13.36
N THR A 147 -9.15 -13.75 14.56
CA THR A 147 -10.21 -12.97 15.19
C THR A 147 -9.86 -12.64 16.63
N THR A 148 -10.39 -11.51 17.07
CA THR A 148 -10.36 -11.02 18.45
C THR A 148 -11.75 -11.14 19.07
N ASN A 149 -11.81 -11.24 20.40
CA ASN A 149 -13.06 -11.15 21.16
C ASN A 149 -13.10 -9.89 22.03
N ASP A 150 -12.15 -8.97 21.88
CA ASP A 150 -12.07 -7.77 22.70
C ASP A 150 -13.22 -6.80 22.33
N PRO A 151 -14.15 -6.51 23.25
CA PRO A 151 -15.24 -5.59 22.99
C PRO A 151 -14.77 -4.17 22.65
N LYS A 152 -13.55 -3.77 23.03
CA LYS A 152 -12.98 -2.47 22.65
C LYS A 152 -12.74 -2.35 21.13
N ARG A 153 -12.63 -3.48 20.43
CA ARG A 153 -12.43 -3.54 18.97
C ARG A 153 -13.75 -3.52 18.19
N GLU A 154 -14.88 -3.56 18.90
CA GLU A 154 -16.21 -3.38 18.33
C GLU A 154 -16.67 -1.92 18.45
N TRP A 155 -16.29 -1.09 17.48
CA TRP A 155 -16.60 0.35 17.45
C TRP A 155 -17.22 0.77 16.13
N SER A 156 -18.08 1.78 16.13
CA SER A 156 -18.64 2.33 14.88
C SER A 156 -18.52 3.84 14.84
N VAL A 157 -18.14 4.40 13.70
CA VAL A 157 -18.23 5.85 13.46
C VAL A 157 -19.70 6.27 13.43
N ALA A 158 -20.02 7.33 14.17
CA ALA A 158 -21.37 7.87 14.23
C ALA A 158 -21.75 8.54 12.90
N ILE A 159 -22.50 7.83 12.08
CA ILE A 159 -23.03 8.34 10.82
C ILE A 159 -24.19 9.31 11.07
N GLN A 160 -24.16 10.50 10.46
CA GLN A 160 -25.13 11.55 10.75
C GLN A 160 -26.23 11.64 9.67
N GLY A 161 -27.48 11.79 10.12
CA GLY A 161 -28.65 12.01 9.27
C GLY A 161 -29.08 10.78 8.44
N GLU A 162 -30.14 10.96 7.65
CA GLU A 162 -30.71 9.86 6.84
C GLU A 162 -29.89 9.58 5.57
N LYS A 163 -29.86 8.31 5.15
CA LYS A 163 -29.26 7.88 3.89
C LYS A 163 -30.12 8.39 2.72
N PRO A 164 -29.59 9.25 1.83
CA PRO A 164 -30.36 9.77 0.71
C PRO A 164 -30.68 8.64 -0.28
N ALA A 165 -31.84 8.73 -0.93
CA ALA A 165 -32.18 7.78 -2.00
C ALA A 165 -31.08 7.74 -3.08
N VAL A 166 -30.64 6.53 -3.43
CA VAL A 166 -29.68 6.32 -4.52
C VAL A 166 -30.34 6.75 -5.82
N VAL A 167 -29.73 7.72 -6.51
CA VAL A 167 -30.18 8.16 -7.83
C VAL A 167 -29.13 7.73 -8.84
N PRO A 168 -29.52 7.02 -9.93
CA PRO A 168 -28.59 6.64 -10.98
C PRO A 168 -27.82 7.86 -11.51
N VAL A 169 -26.52 7.70 -11.73
CA VAL A 169 -25.71 8.74 -12.36
C VAL A 169 -26.15 8.83 -13.82
N THR A 170 -26.68 9.98 -14.23
CA THR A 170 -26.94 10.27 -15.64
C THR A 170 -25.60 10.40 -16.36
N PRO A 171 -25.36 9.66 -17.46
CA PRO A 171 -24.19 9.87 -18.29
C PRO A 171 -24.10 11.34 -18.73
N PRO A 172 -22.90 11.92 -18.79
CA PRO A 172 -22.74 13.26 -19.33
C PRO A 172 -23.15 13.30 -20.81
N GLU A 173 -23.65 14.44 -21.26
CA GLU A 173 -23.90 14.69 -22.68
C GLU A 173 -22.59 14.50 -23.50
N PRO A 174 -22.67 14.11 -24.78
CA PRO A 174 -21.49 13.78 -25.58
C PRO A 174 -20.39 14.86 -25.62
N ASP A 175 -20.80 16.13 -25.56
CA ASP A 175 -20.01 17.35 -25.62
C ASP A 175 -19.71 17.98 -24.24
N ALA A 176 -20.11 17.31 -23.15
CA ALA A 176 -19.84 17.82 -21.80
C ALA A 176 -18.33 17.99 -21.57
N PRO A 177 -17.91 19.07 -20.88
CA PRO A 177 -16.51 19.28 -20.51
C PRO A 177 -15.94 18.09 -19.75
N ARG A 178 -14.70 17.74 -20.05
CA ARG A 178 -13.97 16.62 -19.44
C ARG A 178 -12.77 17.14 -18.68
N MET A 179 -12.40 16.42 -17.63
CA MET A 179 -11.10 16.58 -16.98
C MET A 179 -10.23 15.38 -17.33
N LYS A 180 -8.94 15.62 -17.59
CA LYS A 180 -7.91 14.60 -17.73
C LYS A 180 -7.06 14.59 -16.48
N VAL A 181 -6.97 13.42 -15.87
CA VAL A 181 -6.26 13.20 -14.60
C VAL A 181 -5.15 12.21 -14.84
N LEU A 182 -3.93 12.59 -14.47
CA LEU A 182 -2.82 11.64 -14.37
C LEU A 182 -2.84 11.03 -12.97
N HIS A 183 -2.81 9.69 -12.89
CA HIS A 183 -2.73 8.97 -11.62
C HIS A 183 -1.41 8.21 -11.57
N LEU A 184 -0.57 8.59 -10.61
CA LEU A 184 0.70 7.97 -10.26
C LEU A 184 0.55 7.19 -8.95
N ALA A 185 1.23 6.06 -8.84
CA ALA A 185 1.20 5.21 -7.65
C ALA A 185 2.51 4.39 -7.61
N ASP A 186 2.94 3.98 -6.41
CA ASP A 186 3.99 2.99 -6.20
C ASP A 186 5.27 3.32 -6.99
N ILE A 187 5.75 4.56 -6.85
CA ILE A 187 6.89 5.08 -7.62
C ILE A 187 8.17 4.33 -7.24
N HIS A 188 8.38 4.07 -5.94
CA HIS A 188 9.53 3.36 -5.36
C HIS A 188 10.84 3.75 -6.04
N MET A 189 11.13 5.05 -6.06
CA MET A 189 12.33 5.57 -6.69
C MET A 189 13.55 5.09 -5.91
N ASP A 190 14.44 4.40 -6.60
CA ASP A 190 15.70 3.96 -6.03
C ASP A 190 16.86 4.82 -6.55
N PRO A 191 17.32 5.82 -5.77
CA PRO A 191 18.42 6.68 -6.19
C PRO A 191 19.74 5.91 -6.37
N TYR A 192 19.83 4.70 -5.83
CA TYR A 192 21.01 3.84 -5.89
C TYR A 192 20.93 2.76 -6.98
N TYR A 193 19.85 2.73 -7.76
CA TYR A 193 19.73 1.79 -8.88
C TYR A 193 20.88 2.00 -9.87
N ARG A 194 21.58 0.92 -10.21
CA ARG A 194 22.69 0.94 -11.15
C ARG A 194 22.61 -0.22 -12.13
N SER A 195 22.43 0.10 -13.41
CA SER A 195 22.47 -0.89 -14.49
C SER A 195 23.82 -1.62 -14.52
N GLY A 196 23.82 -2.92 -14.76
CA GLY A 196 25.02 -3.76 -14.79
C GLY A 196 25.39 -4.38 -13.43
N THR A 197 24.77 -3.97 -12.31
CA THR A 197 25.02 -4.61 -11.01
C THR A 197 24.23 -5.91 -10.86
N ASN A 198 24.48 -6.65 -9.77
CA ASN A 198 23.76 -7.90 -9.53
C ASN A 198 22.27 -7.64 -9.23
N ALA A 199 21.41 -8.21 -10.07
CA ALA A 199 19.96 -8.21 -9.90
C ALA A 199 19.43 -9.54 -9.31
N VAL A 200 20.32 -10.51 -9.07
CA VAL A 200 20.04 -11.79 -8.39
C VAL A 200 20.79 -11.80 -7.06
N CYS A 201 20.36 -10.96 -6.13
CA CYS A 201 20.89 -10.89 -4.78
C CYS A 201 19.92 -11.55 -3.78
N PRO A 202 20.37 -11.88 -2.55
CA PRO A 202 19.51 -12.51 -1.55
C PRO A 202 18.58 -11.53 -0.80
N ASP A 203 18.75 -10.22 -0.99
CA ASP A 203 17.94 -9.18 -0.35
C ASP A 203 16.66 -8.86 -1.16
N ASP A 204 15.68 -8.25 -0.51
CA ASP A 204 14.41 -7.84 -1.15
C ASP A 204 14.56 -6.63 -2.09
N LEU A 205 15.75 -6.01 -2.11
CA LEU A 205 16.15 -4.99 -3.05
C LEU A 205 17.61 -5.19 -3.52
N CYS A 206 17.72 -5.45 -4.81
CA CYS A 206 18.93 -5.65 -5.59
C CYS A 206 19.13 -4.48 -6.58
N CYS A 207 19.94 -4.70 -7.63
CA CYS A 207 20.26 -3.70 -8.65
C CYS A 207 20.98 -2.46 -8.11
N ARG A 208 21.68 -2.59 -6.98
CA ARG A 208 22.56 -1.55 -6.43
C ARG A 208 24.00 -2.02 -6.41
N GLU A 209 24.93 -1.13 -6.09
CA GLU A 209 26.35 -1.50 -5.99
C GLU A 209 26.58 -2.53 -4.87
N GLU A 210 25.88 -2.38 -3.75
CA GLU A 210 25.94 -3.29 -2.60
C GLU A 210 25.37 -4.68 -2.86
N SER A 211 24.60 -4.87 -3.94
CA SER A 211 24.01 -6.16 -4.31
C SER A 211 25.05 -7.19 -4.79
N GLY A 212 26.32 -6.76 -4.92
CA GLY A 212 27.44 -7.60 -5.31
C GLY A 212 27.68 -7.65 -6.82
N VAL A 213 28.61 -8.50 -7.22
CA VAL A 213 28.98 -8.71 -8.62
C VAL A 213 28.04 -9.72 -9.25
N ALA A 214 27.49 -9.41 -10.43
CA ALA A 214 26.68 -10.35 -11.19
C ALA A 214 27.54 -11.55 -11.62
N GLU A 215 27.06 -12.78 -11.35
CA GLU A 215 27.79 -14.00 -11.70
C GLU A 215 27.84 -14.28 -13.21
N SER A 216 26.90 -13.70 -13.97
CA SER A 216 26.84 -13.76 -15.42
C SER A 216 26.17 -12.50 -15.99
N PRO A 217 26.31 -12.23 -17.30
CA PRO A 217 25.63 -11.11 -17.96
C PRO A 217 24.11 -11.15 -17.82
N GLU A 218 23.50 -12.33 -17.68
CA GLU A 218 22.06 -12.48 -17.47
C GLU A 218 21.64 -12.11 -16.03
N ALA A 219 22.57 -12.15 -15.08
CA ALA A 219 22.36 -11.73 -13.70
C ALA A 219 22.49 -10.20 -13.53
N GLU A 220 22.95 -9.48 -14.55
CA GLU A 220 23.10 -8.03 -14.51
C GLU A 220 21.74 -7.31 -14.57
N ALA A 221 21.63 -6.22 -13.80
CA ALA A 221 20.53 -5.27 -13.81
C ALA A 221 20.43 -4.59 -15.17
N TRP A 222 19.23 -4.53 -15.75
CA TRP A 222 19.04 -3.84 -17.03
C TRP A 222 19.10 -2.31 -16.89
N TYR A 223 19.06 -1.60 -18.01
CA TYR A 223 19.11 -0.14 -17.98
C TYR A 223 17.82 0.46 -17.43
N TRP A 224 16.67 0.24 -18.07
CA TRP A 224 15.42 0.94 -17.73
C TRP A 224 14.70 0.45 -16.45
N GLY A 225 15.31 -0.43 -15.67
CA GLY A 225 14.65 -1.20 -14.61
C GLY A 225 14.70 -2.70 -14.90
N ASP A 226 14.39 -3.51 -13.89
CA ASP A 226 14.53 -4.97 -13.94
C ASP A 226 13.24 -5.67 -13.49
N TYR A 227 12.99 -6.90 -13.97
CA TYR A 227 11.83 -7.70 -13.54
C TYR A 227 12.04 -8.49 -12.24
N ARG A 228 13.23 -8.40 -11.66
CA ARG A 228 13.59 -9.03 -10.37
C ARG A 228 13.31 -8.07 -9.21
N HIS A 229 14.00 -8.25 -8.09
CA HIS A 229 13.81 -7.48 -6.86
C HIS A 229 14.56 -6.15 -6.94
N CYS A 230 14.07 -5.18 -7.72
CA CYS A 230 14.77 -3.91 -7.91
C CYS A 230 13.81 -2.72 -7.84
N GLY A 231 14.32 -1.57 -7.40
CA GLY A 231 13.56 -0.33 -7.35
C GLY A 231 13.57 0.40 -8.70
N THR A 232 12.86 1.53 -8.76
CA THR A 232 12.70 2.28 -10.01
C THR A 232 13.89 3.24 -10.22
N PRO A 233 14.65 3.13 -11.33
CA PRO A 233 15.74 4.05 -11.60
C PRO A 233 15.22 5.49 -11.81
N PRO A 234 15.89 6.53 -11.29
CA PRO A 234 15.44 7.92 -11.44
C PRO A 234 15.27 8.35 -12.91
N TYR A 235 16.16 7.88 -13.80
CA TYR A 235 16.10 8.20 -15.22
C TYR A 235 14.93 7.51 -15.96
N MET A 236 14.41 6.39 -15.45
CA MET A 236 13.17 5.79 -15.97
C MET A 236 11.97 6.68 -15.61
N LEU A 237 11.91 7.18 -14.37
CA LEU A 237 10.86 8.12 -13.95
C LEU A 237 10.93 9.43 -14.73
N GLU A 238 12.14 9.92 -14.99
CA GLU A 238 12.34 11.10 -15.82
C GLU A 238 11.78 10.91 -17.23
N ASP A 239 12.05 9.77 -17.88
CA ASP A 239 11.49 9.43 -19.20
C ASP A 239 9.96 9.31 -19.17
N LEU A 240 9.40 8.69 -18.13
CA LEU A 240 7.95 8.61 -17.90
C LEU A 240 7.33 10.01 -17.84
N PHE A 241 7.90 10.93 -17.06
CA PHE A 241 7.37 12.27 -16.91
C PHE A 241 7.53 13.13 -18.17
N ILE A 242 8.63 12.97 -18.91
CA ILE A 242 8.80 13.58 -20.25
C ILE A 242 7.71 13.07 -21.20
N HIS A 243 7.50 11.76 -21.26
CA HIS A 243 6.49 11.18 -22.15
C HIS A 243 5.08 11.65 -21.80
N ALA A 244 4.72 11.62 -20.51
CA ALA A 244 3.40 12.02 -20.05
C ALA A 244 3.13 13.52 -20.27
N SER A 245 4.06 14.40 -19.91
CA SER A 245 3.91 15.85 -20.11
C SER A 245 3.83 16.24 -21.59
N THR A 246 4.62 15.60 -22.46
CA THR A 246 4.60 15.87 -23.91
C THR A 246 3.37 15.30 -24.62
N THR A 247 2.92 14.12 -24.23
CA THR A 247 1.77 13.43 -24.85
C THR A 247 0.43 13.96 -24.33
N HIS A 248 0.40 14.44 -23.09
CA HIS A 248 -0.79 14.93 -22.41
C HIS A 248 -0.55 16.31 -21.79
N PRO A 249 -0.30 17.35 -22.60
CA PRO A 249 -0.13 18.72 -22.11
C PRO A 249 -1.43 19.32 -21.55
N ASP A 250 -2.55 18.64 -21.72
CA ASP A 250 -3.90 18.99 -21.27
C ASP A 250 -4.33 18.23 -20.00
N ILE A 251 -3.38 17.83 -19.15
CA ILE A 251 -3.68 17.29 -17.81
C ILE A 251 -4.19 18.42 -16.92
N ASP A 252 -5.38 18.26 -16.34
CA ASP A 252 -5.97 19.24 -15.43
C ASP A 252 -5.38 19.15 -14.03
N TYR A 253 -5.07 17.94 -13.56
CA TYR A 253 -4.41 17.71 -12.28
C TYR A 253 -3.82 16.30 -12.16
N ILE A 254 -2.95 16.13 -11.17
CA ILE A 254 -2.25 14.89 -10.88
C ILE A 254 -2.70 14.35 -9.53
N VAL A 255 -2.85 13.04 -9.46
CA VAL A 255 -3.05 12.30 -8.21
C VAL A 255 -1.83 11.42 -8.04
N TRP A 256 -1.24 11.44 -6.86
CA TRP A 256 -0.14 10.55 -6.52
C TRP A 256 -0.46 9.80 -5.22
N THR A 257 -0.63 8.49 -5.29
CA THR A 257 -1.08 7.69 -4.13
C THR A 257 0.06 7.11 -3.29
N GLY A 258 1.20 7.81 -3.19
CA GLY A 258 2.27 7.50 -2.25
C GLY A 258 3.31 6.50 -2.77
N ASP A 259 4.06 5.94 -1.82
CA ASP A 259 5.14 4.96 -1.99
C ASP A 259 6.25 5.47 -2.91
N ALA A 260 6.91 6.54 -2.46
CA ALA A 260 8.11 7.11 -3.05
C ALA A 260 9.35 6.27 -2.71
N VAL A 261 9.44 5.83 -1.46
CA VAL A 261 10.62 5.17 -0.86
C VAL A 261 10.75 3.73 -1.39
N PRO A 262 11.93 3.27 -1.81
CA PRO A 262 12.11 1.92 -2.34
C PRO A 262 12.05 0.85 -1.22
N HIS A 263 12.08 -0.42 -1.61
CA HIS A 263 11.98 -1.58 -0.71
C HIS A 263 13.31 -1.88 0.03
N ASN A 264 13.92 -0.86 0.64
CA ASN A 264 15.14 -1.00 1.43
C ASN A 264 14.89 -0.74 2.92
N GLU A 265 13.73 -1.17 3.43
CA GLU A 265 13.20 -0.86 4.76
C GLU A 265 14.18 -1.12 5.91
N TRP A 266 15.12 -2.06 5.78
CA TRP A 266 16.18 -2.33 6.76
C TRP A 266 17.25 -1.23 6.87
N SER A 267 17.27 -0.29 5.92
CA SER A 267 18.28 0.77 5.77
C SER A 267 17.66 2.16 5.58
N THR A 268 16.44 2.36 6.07
CA THR A 268 15.72 3.64 6.00
C THR A 268 15.96 4.50 7.24
N SER A 269 15.70 5.81 7.12
CA SER A 269 15.66 6.74 8.25
C SER A 269 14.61 7.84 7.98
N PRO A 270 14.18 8.59 9.01
CA PRO A 270 13.33 9.77 8.84
C PRO A 270 13.85 10.74 7.76
N GLU A 271 15.13 11.08 7.80
CA GLU A 271 15.76 12.01 6.87
C GLU A 271 15.79 11.46 5.45
N TYR A 272 16.18 10.18 5.30
CA TYR A 272 16.22 9.50 4.01
C TYR A 272 14.83 9.48 3.37
N ASN A 273 13.81 9.04 4.10
CA ASN A 273 12.45 8.90 3.55
C ASN A 273 11.87 10.25 3.11
N VAL A 274 12.00 11.31 3.92
CA VAL A 274 11.52 12.66 3.56
C VAL A 274 12.26 13.20 2.33
N GLU A 275 13.55 12.90 2.18
CA GLU A 275 14.34 13.31 1.01
C GLU A 275 13.86 12.60 -0.26
N ILE A 276 13.63 11.27 -0.23
CA ILE A 276 13.10 10.56 -1.40
C ILE A 276 11.76 11.13 -1.85
N VAL A 277 10.85 11.42 -0.90
CA VAL A 277 9.57 12.06 -1.21
C VAL A 277 9.78 13.44 -1.83
N ARG A 278 10.79 14.20 -1.36
CA ARG A 278 11.14 15.53 -1.90
C ARG A 278 11.68 15.46 -3.31
N GLU A 279 12.52 14.49 -3.61
CA GLU A 279 13.06 14.28 -4.95
C GLU A 279 11.95 13.93 -5.93
N VAL A 280 11.05 13.00 -5.57
CA VAL A 280 9.91 12.62 -6.42
C VAL A 280 8.96 13.81 -6.64
N ASN A 281 8.64 14.57 -5.59
CA ASN A 281 7.86 15.80 -5.70
C ASN A 281 8.50 16.81 -6.66
N SER A 282 9.82 16.99 -6.55
CA SER A 282 10.58 17.91 -7.41
C SER A 282 10.58 17.46 -8.87
N MET A 283 10.68 16.15 -9.13
CA MET A 283 10.55 15.61 -10.48
C MET A 283 9.16 15.85 -11.06
N ILE A 284 8.10 15.59 -10.30
CA ILE A 284 6.72 15.85 -10.76
C ILE A 284 6.55 17.34 -11.08
N GLN A 285 6.95 18.25 -10.19
CA GLN A 285 6.85 19.69 -10.41
C GLN A 285 7.67 20.18 -11.62
N LYS A 286 8.86 19.60 -11.85
CA LYS A 286 9.71 19.93 -13.00
C LYS A 286 9.00 19.69 -14.33
N TYR A 287 8.24 18.60 -14.44
CA TYR A 287 7.56 18.20 -15.69
C TYR A 287 6.11 18.67 -15.79
N PHE A 288 5.49 19.00 -14.67
CA PHE A 288 4.10 19.47 -14.61
C PHE A 288 3.97 20.76 -13.77
N PRO A 289 4.64 21.86 -14.15
CA PRO A 289 4.75 23.06 -13.32
C PRO A 289 3.40 23.79 -13.10
N GLU A 290 2.43 23.56 -13.97
CA GLU A 290 1.10 24.21 -13.91
C GLU A 290 0.01 23.31 -13.31
N ALA A 291 0.26 22.00 -13.22
CA ALA A 291 -0.75 21.06 -12.76
C ALA A 291 -0.67 20.88 -11.23
N PRO A 292 -1.77 21.10 -10.49
CA PRO A 292 -1.79 20.79 -9.07
C PRO A 292 -1.66 19.28 -8.86
N VAL A 293 -0.92 18.90 -7.83
CA VAL A 293 -0.65 17.50 -7.47
C VAL A 293 -1.32 17.23 -6.13
N PHE A 294 -2.15 16.19 -6.07
CA PHE A 294 -2.85 15.75 -4.88
C PHE A 294 -2.23 14.44 -4.36
N PRO A 295 -1.19 14.52 -3.52
CA PRO A 295 -0.53 13.36 -2.95
C PRO A 295 -1.35 12.70 -1.83
N VAL A 296 -1.09 11.41 -1.61
CA VAL A 296 -1.55 10.60 -0.49
C VAL A 296 -0.31 9.96 0.12
N VAL A 297 -0.26 9.83 1.44
CA VAL A 297 0.80 9.07 2.12
C VAL A 297 0.60 7.58 1.88
N GLY A 298 1.65 6.89 1.47
CA GLY A 298 1.75 5.43 1.34
C GLY A 298 2.41 4.81 2.57
N ASN A 299 2.61 3.49 2.53
CA ASN A 299 3.11 2.75 3.69
C ASN A 299 4.64 2.81 3.80
N HIS A 300 5.34 2.99 2.68
CA HIS A 300 6.80 3.09 2.63
C HIS A 300 7.35 4.47 3.05
N GLU A 301 6.50 5.49 3.18
CA GLU A 301 6.92 6.81 3.65
C GLU A 301 7.42 6.80 5.11
N MET A 302 6.93 5.87 5.94
CA MET A 302 7.32 5.78 7.35
C MET A 302 8.57 4.92 7.55
N SER A 303 9.37 5.29 8.55
CA SER A 303 10.45 4.48 9.08
C SER A 303 10.27 4.36 10.59
N PRO A 304 10.10 3.14 11.15
CA PRO A 304 10.13 1.85 10.46
C PRO A 304 8.90 1.64 9.55
N LEU A 305 9.03 0.81 8.51
CA LEU A 305 7.98 0.51 7.52
C LEU A 305 6.63 0.21 8.20
N ASP A 306 5.53 0.75 7.64
CA ASP A 306 4.13 0.54 8.06
C ASP A 306 3.74 1.10 9.45
N GLN A 307 4.67 1.63 10.25
CA GLN A 307 4.42 1.93 11.66
C GLN A 307 3.87 3.34 11.90
N PHE A 308 2.57 3.54 11.69
CA PHE A 308 1.90 4.84 11.87
C PHE A 308 1.17 4.94 13.22
N PRO A 309 1.78 5.53 14.27
CA PRO A 309 1.10 5.73 15.55
C PRO A 309 -0.01 6.78 15.45
N GLU A 310 -1.00 6.66 16.34
CA GLU A 310 -1.97 7.72 16.56
C GLU A 310 -1.26 9.00 17.08
N PRO A 311 -1.53 10.17 16.48
CA PRO A 311 -0.91 11.43 16.88
C PRO A 311 -1.08 11.73 18.38
N GLY A 312 0.02 12.02 19.07
CA GLY A 312 0.03 12.34 20.50
C GLY A 312 -0.24 11.17 21.45
N LYS A 313 -0.29 9.92 20.95
CA LYS A 313 -0.45 8.71 21.78
C LYS A 313 0.82 7.89 21.94
N ALA A 314 1.72 7.96 20.96
CA ALA A 314 3.01 7.30 21.04
C ALA A 314 4.06 8.17 21.77
N PRO A 315 5.07 7.55 22.42
CA PRO A 315 6.27 8.24 22.86
C PRO A 315 6.93 9.04 21.72
N GLU A 316 7.55 10.17 22.07
CA GLU A 316 8.17 11.11 21.12
C GLU A 316 9.13 10.42 20.13
N GLN A 317 9.94 9.47 20.60
CA GLN A 317 10.89 8.76 19.75
C GLN A 317 10.25 7.85 18.69
N PHE A 318 8.96 7.56 18.80
CA PHE A 318 8.21 6.75 17.83
C PHE A 318 7.19 7.56 17.05
N ALA A 319 7.05 8.86 17.34
CA ALA A 319 6.02 9.67 16.77
C ALA A 319 6.27 9.94 15.27
N ALA A 320 5.19 10.12 14.52
CA ALA A 320 5.24 10.38 13.08
C ALA A 320 5.30 11.89 12.74
N ASP A 321 5.52 12.77 13.73
CA ASP A 321 5.56 14.23 13.53
C ASP A 321 6.58 14.65 12.49
N TRP A 322 7.77 14.04 12.46
CA TRP A 322 8.80 14.31 11.43
C TRP A 322 8.27 14.09 10.01
N LEU A 323 7.47 13.02 9.82
CA LEU A 323 6.91 12.67 8.53
C LEU A 323 5.81 13.66 8.18
N TYR A 324 4.86 13.89 9.07
CA TYR A 324 3.73 14.78 8.81
C TYR A 324 4.16 16.23 8.59
N GLU A 325 5.16 16.72 9.33
CA GLU A 325 5.75 18.04 9.09
C GLU A 325 6.52 18.09 7.75
N GLY A 326 7.29 17.05 7.44
CA GLY A 326 7.99 16.91 6.16
C GLY A 326 7.04 16.92 4.97
N LEU A 327 5.96 16.14 5.04
CA LEU A 327 4.91 16.08 4.03
C LEU A 327 4.17 17.41 3.91
N ALA A 328 3.75 18.01 5.04
CA ALA A 328 3.07 19.31 5.03
C ALA A 328 3.91 20.41 4.37
N SER A 329 5.21 20.46 4.68
CA SER A 329 6.14 21.41 4.07
C SER A 329 6.18 21.25 2.56
N GLN A 330 6.34 20.02 2.05
CA GLN A 330 6.44 19.75 0.63
C GLN A 330 5.10 19.96 -0.10
N TRP A 331 4.01 19.42 0.45
CA TRP A 331 2.68 19.45 -0.15
C TRP A 331 2.08 20.85 -0.21
N SER A 332 2.54 21.78 0.62
CA SER A 332 2.13 23.20 0.57
C SER A 332 2.38 23.86 -0.80
N SER A 333 3.36 23.36 -1.55
CA SER A 333 3.69 23.86 -2.90
C SER A 333 2.99 23.10 -4.03
N LEU A 334 2.37 21.96 -3.71
CA LEU A 334 1.76 21.04 -4.69
C LEU A 334 0.24 21.19 -4.75
N VAL A 335 -0.38 21.39 -3.58
CA VAL A 335 -1.83 21.41 -3.41
C VAL A 335 -2.28 22.86 -3.18
N PRO A 336 -3.06 23.45 -4.10
CA PRO A 336 -3.63 24.78 -3.90
C PRO A 336 -4.56 24.83 -2.69
N ASP A 337 -4.53 25.92 -1.92
CA ASP A 337 -5.41 26.17 -0.77
C ASP A 337 -5.42 25.04 0.28
N LEU A 338 -4.30 24.33 0.44
CA LEU A 338 -4.17 23.22 1.37
C LEU A 338 -4.20 23.71 2.82
N ASP A 339 -5.12 23.15 3.62
CA ASP A 339 -5.06 23.27 5.07
C ASP A 339 -3.97 22.33 5.62
N LEU A 340 -2.85 22.92 6.05
CA LEU A 340 -1.74 22.17 6.62
C LEU A 340 -2.05 21.59 8.00
N THR A 341 -3.14 22.01 8.66
CA THR A 341 -3.50 21.53 10.01
C THR A 341 -3.79 20.04 10.01
N THR A 342 -4.62 19.56 9.07
CA THR A 342 -4.95 18.12 8.98
C THR A 342 -3.77 17.31 8.46
N VAL A 343 -2.95 17.89 7.56
CA VAL A 343 -1.73 17.23 7.07
C VAL A 343 -0.72 17.03 8.20
N LYS A 344 -0.46 18.06 9.00
CA LYS A 344 0.44 17.96 10.16
C LYS A 344 -0.13 17.07 11.26
N HIS A 345 -1.45 17.00 11.39
CA HIS A 345 -2.06 16.10 12.36
C HIS A 345 -1.84 14.64 11.98
N ALA A 346 -2.09 14.26 10.72
CA ALA A 346 -2.22 12.84 10.36
C ALA A 346 -2.10 12.53 8.86
N ALA A 347 -1.53 13.44 8.06
CA ALA A 347 -1.34 13.33 6.61
C ALA A 347 -2.61 13.07 5.77
N TYR A 348 -3.79 13.37 6.30
CA TYR A 348 -5.04 13.44 5.54
C TYR A 348 -5.45 14.89 5.30
N TYR A 349 -6.19 15.15 4.23
CA TYR A 349 -6.68 16.51 3.92
C TYR A 349 -7.83 16.51 2.94
N SER A 350 -8.49 17.67 2.84
CA SER A 350 -9.62 17.89 1.94
C SER A 350 -9.51 19.27 1.31
N VAL A 351 -9.70 19.36 0.00
CA VAL A 351 -9.55 20.60 -0.77
C VAL A 351 -10.67 20.74 -1.79
N LEU A 352 -11.25 21.95 -1.89
CA LEU A 352 -12.25 22.25 -2.90
C LEU A 352 -11.55 22.67 -4.20
N LEU A 353 -11.29 21.72 -5.08
CA LEU A 353 -10.64 22.00 -6.37
C LEU A 353 -11.41 23.01 -7.23
N ARG A 354 -12.75 22.92 -7.23
CA ARG A 354 -13.63 23.91 -7.89
C ARG A 354 -15.04 23.86 -7.31
N PRO A 355 -15.90 24.86 -7.56
CA PRO A 355 -17.31 24.79 -7.14
C PRO A 355 -17.95 23.47 -7.57
N GLY A 356 -18.50 22.73 -6.61
CA GLY A 356 -19.10 21.43 -6.88
C GLY A 356 -18.12 20.25 -7.02
N PHE A 357 -16.81 20.42 -6.77
CA PHE A 357 -15.84 19.32 -6.83
C PHE A 357 -14.74 19.44 -5.76
N ARG A 358 -14.68 18.46 -4.86
CA ARG A 358 -13.75 18.37 -3.73
C ARG A 358 -12.86 17.13 -3.90
N ILE A 359 -11.61 17.23 -3.46
CA ILE A 359 -10.69 16.09 -3.34
C ILE A 359 -10.50 15.81 -1.86
N ILE A 360 -10.55 14.53 -1.50
CA ILE A 360 -10.27 14.05 -0.14
C ILE A 360 -9.13 13.05 -0.24
N SER A 361 -8.00 13.39 0.36
CA SER A 361 -6.87 12.49 0.59
C SER A 361 -7.02 11.83 1.95
N PHE A 362 -6.86 10.52 1.99
CA PHE A 362 -7.11 9.67 3.16
C PHE A 362 -5.88 8.84 3.46
N ASN A 363 -5.40 8.88 4.70
CA ASN A 363 -4.30 8.10 5.20
C ASN A 363 -4.76 6.68 5.57
N SER A 364 -4.65 5.74 4.64
CA SER A 364 -5.04 4.35 4.89
C SER A 364 -4.21 3.61 5.94
N MET A 365 -3.11 4.20 6.43
CA MET A 365 -2.21 3.53 7.37
C MET A 365 -2.80 3.36 8.76
N PHE A 366 -3.79 4.19 9.12
CA PHE A 366 -4.58 4.00 10.36
C PHE A 366 -5.55 2.81 10.32
N GLY A 367 -5.57 2.06 9.22
CA GLY A 367 -6.23 0.77 9.15
C GLY A 367 -5.36 -0.34 8.62
N TYR A 368 -4.08 -0.12 8.33
CA TYR A 368 -3.24 -1.11 7.66
C TYR A 368 -2.84 -2.25 8.59
N SER A 369 -3.00 -3.51 8.19
CA SER A 369 -2.83 -4.67 9.09
C SER A 369 -1.42 -4.83 9.66
N ASN A 370 -0.40 -4.32 8.98
CA ASN A 370 0.99 -4.38 9.44
C ASN A 370 1.35 -3.24 10.42
N ASN A 371 0.42 -2.31 10.66
CA ASN A 371 0.63 -1.24 11.62
C ASN A 371 0.48 -1.78 13.05
N MET A 372 1.61 -2.00 13.75
CA MET A 372 1.63 -2.55 15.12
C MET A 372 0.86 -1.68 16.12
N TRP A 373 0.72 -0.39 15.86
CA TRP A 373 -0.01 0.52 16.75
C TRP A 373 -1.50 0.20 16.86
N LEU A 374 -2.08 -0.48 15.85
CA LEU A 374 -3.49 -0.93 15.90
C LEU A 374 -3.72 -2.06 16.90
N VAL A 375 -2.66 -2.77 17.30
CA VAL A 375 -2.71 -3.73 18.40
C VAL A 375 -3.01 -3.02 19.73
N ALA A 376 -2.46 -1.81 19.95
CA ALA A 376 -2.76 -1.01 21.13
C ALA A 376 -4.17 -0.41 21.07
N ASN A 377 -4.52 0.23 19.95
CA ASN A 377 -5.83 0.81 19.72
C ASN A 377 -6.14 0.89 18.22
N SER A 378 -7.23 0.23 17.79
CA SER A 378 -7.72 0.31 16.41
C SER A 378 -8.97 1.18 16.27
N GLN A 379 -9.42 1.87 17.33
CA GLN A 379 -10.63 2.69 17.32
C GLN A 379 -10.39 4.05 16.68
N ASP A 380 -10.80 4.19 15.42
CA ASP A 380 -10.72 5.41 14.58
C ASP A 380 -9.46 6.26 14.84
N PRO A 381 -8.24 5.72 14.60
CA PRO A 381 -7.02 6.46 14.88
C PRO A 381 -6.99 7.80 14.13
N ALA A 382 -6.48 8.83 14.79
CA ALA A 382 -6.50 10.23 14.33
C ALA A 382 -7.91 10.80 14.05
N SER A 383 -8.97 10.12 14.53
CA SER A 383 -10.38 10.45 14.25
C SER A 383 -10.68 10.62 12.76
N GLU A 384 -9.94 9.91 11.90
CA GLU A 384 -9.95 10.15 10.47
C GLU A 384 -11.29 9.76 9.83
N LEU A 385 -11.92 8.67 10.24
CA LEU A 385 -13.22 8.28 9.70
C LEU A 385 -14.33 9.22 10.19
N ALA A 386 -14.27 9.67 11.44
CA ALA A 386 -15.16 10.72 11.94
C ALA A 386 -15.00 12.04 11.16
N TRP A 387 -13.76 12.44 10.88
CA TRP A 387 -13.46 13.58 10.02
C TRP A 387 -14.00 13.38 8.59
N LEU A 388 -13.79 12.19 8.00
CA LEU A 388 -14.26 11.84 6.67
C LEU A 388 -15.79 11.88 6.56
N GLU A 389 -16.53 11.41 7.57
CA GLU A 389 -17.98 11.59 7.63
C GLU A 389 -18.30 13.07 7.50
N GLY A 390 -17.69 13.91 8.35
CA GLY A 390 -17.96 15.34 8.41
C GLY A 390 -17.75 16.02 7.06
N GLU A 391 -16.66 15.71 6.37
CA GLU A 391 -16.37 16.19 5.01
C GLU A 391 -17.42 15.75 3.99
N LEU A 392 -17.80 14.46 4.02
CA LEU A 392 -18.79 13.91 3.11
C LEU A 392 -20.20 14.45 3.40
N LYS A 393 -20.50 14.83 4.64
CA LYS A 393 -21.76 15.47 5.04
C LYS A 393 -21.79 16.92 4.60
N GLN A 394 -20.72 17.69 4.80
CA GLN A 394 -20.59 19.05 4.28
C GLN A 394 -20.79 19.09 2.76
N GLY A 395 -20.23 18.11 2.04
CA GLY A 395 -20.46 17.93 0.61
C GLY A 395 -21.93 17.77 0.20
N ARG A 396 -22.83 17.37 1.12
CA ARG A 396 -24.29 17.29 0.86
C ARG A 396 -25.04 18.61 1.11
N GLY A 397 -24.55 19.45 2.03
CA GLY A 397 -25.31 20.55 2.66
C GLY A 397 -25.54 21.81 1.82
N GLY A 398 -24.96 21.92 0.62
CA GLY A 398 -25.02 23.12 -0.22
C GLY A 398 -26.34 23.36 -0.97
N ARG A 399 -27.48 23.48 -0.28
CA ARG A 399 -28.71 24.07 -0.85
C ARG A 399 -29.06 25.39 -0.16
N GLY A 400 -28.55 26.49 -0.69
CA GLY A 400 -29.27 27.77 -0.72
C GLY A 400 -29.83 27.95 -2.13
N ALA A 401 -31.08 28.36 -2.26
CA ALA A 401 -31.79 28.48 -3.54
C ALA A 401 -30.98 29.29 -4.58
N GLY A 402 -30.62 28.66 -5.71
CA GLY A 402 -30.09 29.33 -6.90
C GLY A 402 -28.66 29.01 -7.36
N ALA A 403 -27.87 28.22 -6.63
CA ALA A 403 -26.47 27.96 -7.01
C ALA A 403 -26.27 26.67 -7.87
N PRO A 404 -25.38 26.68 -8.89
CA PRO A 404 -25.14 25.52 -9.75
C PRO A 404 -24.23 24.47 -9.09
N SER A 405 -24.63 23.21 -9.24
CA SER A 405 -23.90 21.96 -8.97
C SER A 405 -23.54 21.59 -7.51
N ARG A 406 -23.80 20.32 -7.16
CA ARG A 406 -23.48 19.72 -5.85
C ARG A 406 -21.98 19.42 -5.75
N PRO A 407 -21.33 19.60 -4.59
CA PRO A 407 -20.01 19.06 -4.31
C PRO A 407 -19.97 17.54 -4.53
N ARG A 408 -19.19 17.08 -5.50
CA ARG A 408 -18.76 15.67 -5.60
C ARG A 408 -17.35 15.59 -5.02
N ALA A 409 -17.13 14.69 -4.07
CA ALA A 409 -15.83 14.30 -3.60
C ALA A 409 -15.25 13.22 -4.52
N SER A 410 -14.07 13.44 -5.10
CA SER A 410 -13.22 12.35 -5.59
C SER A 410 -12.33 11.87 -4.46
N ARG A 411 -12.26 10.56 -4.26
CA ARG A 411 -11.36 9.93 -3.29
C ARG A 411 -10.36 9.10 -4.06
N TYR A 412 -9.09 9.26 -3.72
CA TYR A 412 -8.03 8.40 -4.21
C TYR A 412 -7.59 7.54 -3.03
N PRO A 413 -7.82 6.22 -3.07
CA PRO A 413 -7.34 5.34 -2.02
C PRO A 413 -5.81 5.31 -2.08
N GLY A 414 -5.13 5.47 -0.93
CA GLY A 414 -3.85 4.80 -0.72
C GLY A 414 -4.06 3.28 -0.78
N GLY A 415 -3.04 2.52 -1.17
CA GLY A 415 -3.08 1.08 -1.44
C GLY A 415 -4.06 0.31 -0.54
N GLY A 416 -5.10 -0.27 -1.16
CA GLY A 416 -6.25 -0.87 -0.46
C GLY A 416 -6.10 -2.35 -0.11
N ALA A 417 -4.90 -2.92 -0.18
CA ALA A 417 -4.70 -4.31 0.22
C ALA A 417 -4.44 -4.38 1.74
N ASN A 418 -5.29 -5.10 2.48
CA ASN A 418 -5.10 -5.48 3.89
C ASN A 418 -5.40 -4.41 4.96
N LEU A 419 -6.58 -3.79 4.90
CA LEU A 419 -7.10 -3.05 6.07
C LEU A 419 -7.65 -4.00 7.14
N VAL A 420 -7.50 -3.67 8.42
CA VAL A 420 -8.16 -4.37 9.52
C VAL A 420 -9.69 -4.33 9.31
N PRO A 421 -10.41 -5.45 9.56
CA PRO A 421 -11.80 -5.62 9.13
C PRO A 421 -12.72 -4.50 9.60
N ARG A 422 -12.52 -3.99 10.82
CA ARG A 422 -13.39 -2.95 11.39
C ARG A 422 -13.24 -1.61 10.69
N VAL A 423 -12.00 -1.14 10.49
CA VAL A 423 -11.72 0.07 9.72
C VAL A 423 -12.27 -0.08 8.29
N GLN A 424 -12.09 -1.25 7.67
CA GLN A 424 -12.63 -1.53 6.35
C GLN A 424 -14.17 -1.49 6.31
N GLN A 425 -14.83 -2.09 7.30
CA GLN A 425 -16.30 -2.09 7.44
C GLN A 425 -16.85 -0.69 7.63
N ASP A 426 -16.31 0.09 8.56
CA ASP A 426 -16.80 1.44 8.85
C ASP A 426 -16.53 2.40 7.69
N ARG A 427 -15.35 2.31 7.07
CA ARG A 427 -15.06 3.02 5.82
C ARG A 427 -16.07 2.70 4.73
N ARG A 428 -16.48 1.43 4.59
CA ARG A 428 -17.54 1.01 3.65
C ARG A 428 -18.89 1.61 4.05
N GLN A 429 -19.26 1.59 5.33
CA GLN A 429 -20.52 2.16 5.81
C GLN A 429 -20.62 3.67 5.58
N VAL A 430 -19.57 4.42 5.94
CA VAL A 430 -19.46 5.86 5.65
C VAL A 430 -19.58 6.11 4.15
N ARG A 431 -18.88 5.35 3.30
CA ARG A 431 -18.99 5.49 1.83
C ARG A 431 -20.41 5.21 1.34
N GLU A 432 -21.02 4.12 1.78
CA GLU A 432 -22.35 3.70 1.35
C GLU A 432 -23.47 4.61 1.84
N HIS A 433 -23.27 5.30 2.96
CA HIS A 433 -24.21 6.31 3.41
C HIS A 433 -24.22 7.51 2.48
N HIS A 434 -23.08 7.87 1.84
CA HIS A 434 -22.89 9.03 0.95
C HIS A 434 -22.78 8.68 -0.56
N PRO A 435 -23.72 7.93 -1.17
CA PRO A 435 -23.58 7.40 -2.53
C PRO A 435 -23.59 8.48 -3.63
N ARG A 436 -24.00 9.71 -3.31
CA ARG A 436 -24.05 10.85 -4.24
C ARG A 436 -22.84 11.77 -4.15
N THR A 437 -22.10 11.69 -3.05
CA THR A 437 -20.96 12.57 -2.80
C THR A 437 -19.70 11.95 -3.39
N VAL A 438 -19.52 10.64 -3.33
CA VAL A 438 -18.30 9.96 -3.78
C VAL A 438 -18.36 9.62 -5.28
N LEU A 439 -17.40 10.11 -6.07
CA LEU A 439 -17.17 9.60 -7.42
C LEU A 439 -16.65 8.16 -7.34
N ARG A 440 -17.34 7.22 -8.00
CA ARG A 440 -16.80 5.88 -8.21
C ARG A 440 -15.90 5.90 -9.45
N PRO A 441 -14.70 5.32 -9.41
CA PRO A 441 -13.96 5.08 -10.64
C PRO A 441 -14.82 4.22 -11.56
N HIS A 442 -15.03 4.67 -12.80
CA HIS A 442 -15.59 3.81 -13.84
C HIS A 442 -14.56 2.72 -14.13
N PRO A 443 -14.95 1.44 -14.29
CA PRO A 443 -14.00 0.40 -14.68
C PRO A 443 -13.24 0.84 -15.93
N LEU A 444 -11.92 1.00 -15.80
CA LEU A 444 -11.04 1.44 -16.87
C LEU A 444 -11.29 0.56 -18.10
N ARG A 445 -11.84 1.15 -19.16
CA ARG A 445 -11.86 0.50 -20.47
C ARG A 445 -10.40 0.37 -20.88
N ARG A 446 -9.86 -0.85 -20.84
CA ARG A 446 -8.56 -1.17 -21.45
C ARG A 446 -8.53 -0.57 -22.85
N VAL A 447 -7.65 0.41 -23.05
CA VAL A 447 -7.29 0.87 -24.39
C VAL A 447 -6.76 -0.37 -25.10
N ARG A 448 -7.46 -0.80 -26.16
CA ARG A 448 -6.97 -1.89 -27.00
C ARG A 448 -5.64 -1.44 -27.56
N GLY A 449 -4.56 -2.08 -27.10
CA GLY A 449 -3.23 -1.93 -27.70
C GLY A 449 -3.34 -2.05 -29.21
N VAL A 450 -2.61 -1.15 -29.88
CA VAL A 450 -2.51 -1.01 -31.33
C VAL A 450 -2.50 -2.40 -31.98
N SER A 451 -3.54 -2.68 -32.77
CA SER A 451 -3.57 -3.83 -33.67
C SER A 451 -2.35 -3.73 -34.60
N ARG A 452 -1.35 -4.60 -34.38
CA ARG A 452 -0.32 -4.87 -35.39
C ARG A 452 -1.02 -5.36 -36.66
N ARG A 453 -1.30 -4.46 -37.60
CA ARG A 453 -1.57 -4.84 -38.99
C ARG A 453 -0.28 -5.48 -39.50
N ARG A 454 -0.30 -6.79 -39.73
CA ARG A 454 0.70 -7.47 -40.56
C ARG A 454 0.65 -6.83 -41.95
N LYS A 455 1.67 -6.05 -42.29
CA LYS A 455 2.13 -5.96 -43.68
C LYS A 455 3.38 -6.82 -43.77
N THR A 456 3.20 -8.00 -44.32
CA THR A 456 4.27 -8.71 -45.03
C THR A 456 4.69 -7.85 -46.20
N ASP A 457 5.98 -7.57 -46.35
CA ASP A 457 6.76 -7.69 -47.60
C ASP A 457 8.18 -7.15 -47.42
N GLY A 458 9.18 -8.00 -47.69
CA GLY A 458 10.48 -7.62 -48.29
C GLY A 458 11.70 -7.33 -47.40
N CYS A 459 12.57 -8.35 -47.25
CA CYS A 459 14.05 -8.35 -47.19
C CYS A 459 14.84 -7.38 -46.26
N GLY A 460 15.89 -7.77 -45.52
CA GLY A 460 16.61 -9.05 -45.42
C GLY A 460 17.83 -8.96 -44.47
N LEU A 461 18.34 -10.15 -44.09
CA LEU A 461 19.71 -10.50 -43.61
C LEU A 461 20.20 -9.75 -42.34
N TYR A 462 20.26 -10.34 -41.14
CA TYR A 462 20.94 -11.57 -40.72
C TYR A 462 20.10 -12.37 -39.72
N CYS A 463 19.81 -13.64 -40.01
CA CYS A 463 19.29 -14.61 -39.06
C CYS A 463 20.18 -15.87 -39.10
N THR A 464 20.88 -16.16 -38.02
CA THR A 464 21.21 -17.54 -37.63
C THR A 464 20.18 -18.01 -36.60
N GLN A 465 19.93 -19.33 -36.61
CA GLN A 465 18.72 -20.02 -36.18
C GLN A 465 18.36 -19.97 -34.67
N PRO A 466 17.13 -20.39 -34.30
CA PRO A 466 16.50 -20.07 -33.02
C PRO A 466 16.76 -21.15 -31.96
N ASP A 467 17.17 -20.74 -30.77
CA ASP A 467 17.16 -21.58 -29.58
C ASP A 467 15.78 -21.50 -28.87
N PRO A 468 15.41 -22.55 -28.11
CA PRO A 468 14.03 -22.89 -27.85
C PRO A 468 13.37 -21.86 -26.93
N VAL A 469 12.16 -21.46 -27.32
CA VAL A 469 11.24 -20.65 -26.53
C VAL A 469 11.03 -21.30 -25.16
N VAL A 470 11.79 -20.86 -24.17
CA VAL A 470 11.45 -21.04 -22.76
C VAL A 470 10.15 -20.26 -22.57
N ARG A 471 9.05 -20.99 -22.40
CA ARG A 471 7.77 -20.38 -22.08
C ARG A 471 7.93 -19.69 -20.72
N PRO A 472 7.70 -18.37 -20.60
CA PRO A 472 7.63 -17.75 -19.29
C PRO A 472 6.49 -18.42 -18.52
N GLN A 473 6.82 -18.93 -17.32
CA GLN A 473 5.81 -19.33 -16.35
C GLN A 473 4.95 -18.11 -16.02
N PRO A 474 3.63 -18.27 -15.85
CA PRO A 474 2.78 -17.15 -15.47
C PRO A 474 3.15 -16.74 -14.04
N SER A 475 3.79 -15.60 -13.90
CA SER A 475 3.89 -14.89 -12.63
C SER A 475 2.48 -14.62 -12.12
N LEU A 476 2.28 -14.90 -10.82
CA LEU A 476 1.08 -14.56 -10.09
C LEU A 476 0.79 -13.06 -10.30
N PRO A 477 -0.39 -12.68 -10.80
CA PRO A 477 -0.69 -11.28 -10.98
C PRO A 477 -1.03 -10.67 -9.62
N HIS A 478 -0.13 -9.83 -9.09
CA HIS A 478 -0.52 -8.81 -8.11
C HIS A 478 -1.45 -7.83 -8.85
N LEU A 479 -2.75 -7.97 -8.60
CA LEU A 479 -3.82 -7.19 -9.21
C LEU A 479 -4.26 -6.10 -8.23
N LEU A 480 -3.91 -4.85 -8.51
CA LEU A 480 -4.54 -3.66 -7.95
C LEU A 480 -5.53 -3.11 -8.98
N TYR A 481 -6.78 -2.84 -8.57
CA TYR A 481 -7.89 -2.35 -9.40
C TYR A 481 -8.53 -1.10 -8.82
#